data_AF-A0A7K3ZSP0-F1
#
_entry.id   AF-A0A7K3ZSP0-F1
#
_cell.length_a   1.000
_cell.length_b   1.000
_cell.length_c   1.000
_cell.angle_alpha   90.00
_cell.angle_beta   90.00
_cell.angle_gamma   90.00
#
_symmetry.space_group_name_H-M   'P 1'
#
loop_
_entity.id
_entity.type
_entity.pdbx_description
1 polymer ?
#
loop_
_entity_poly.entity_id
_entity_poly.type
_entity_poly.pdbx_seq_one_letter_code
_entity_poly.pdbx_strand_id
1 'polypeptide(L)'
;MDTDQLAAVKKDEVPEQAKNLTPIDVEFLVETLKEKDDKLRYNAFLLLQAHSKNSSAVYTHWNKLAEKLDSDNSYQRSLGVMLLAENVRWDTESKFAGIIDKFLACCLDEKFITARQTIQVLAVISKATDKYNATFAKVLAELDLSKYKENQQSLLKRDIAAVQKLLPK
;
A
#
# COMPACT_ATOMS: atom_id res chain seq x y z
N MET A 1 1.30 -23.10 -0.43
CA MET A 1 2.53 -22.41 -0.86
C MET A 1 3.58 -22.62 0.22
N ASP A 2 4.85 -22.76 -0.14
CA ASP A 2 5.98 -22.82 0.79
C ASP A 2 7.08 -21.80 0.43
N THR A 3 8.17 -21.78 1.22
CA THR A 3 9.28 -20.85 1.04
C THR A 3 10.05 -21.06 -0.26
N ASP A 4 10.18 -22.31 -0.73
CA ASP A 4 10.94 -22.64 -1.94
C ASP A 4 10.14 -22.22 -3.18
N GLN A 5 8.84 -22.50 -3.19
CA GLN A 5 7.90 -22.02 -4.19
C GLN A 5 7.89 -20.49 -4.24
N LEU A 6 7.84 -19.83 -3.07
CA LEU A 6 7.84 -18.37 -2.99
C LEU A 6 9.16 -17.77 -3.49
N ALA A 7 10.30 -18.38 -3.17
CA ALA A 7 11.60 -17.95 -3.67
C ALA A 7 11.74 -18.10 -5.19
N ALA A 8 10.99 -19.03 -5.79
CA ALA A 8 11.01 -19.31 -7.22
C ALA A 8 10.04 -18.45 -8.05
N VAL A 9 9.20 -17.61 -7.41
CA VAL A 9 8.23 -16.74 -8.10
C VAL A 9 8.93 -15.85 -9.12
N LYS A 10 8.47 -15.93 -10.37
CA LYS A 10 8.88 -15.03 -11.46
C LYS A 10 7.88 -13.88 -11.58
N LYS A 11 8.39 -12.66 -11.77
CA LYS A 11 7.58 -11.44 -11.72
C LYS A 11 6.50 -11.37 -12.80
N ASP A 12 6.77 -11.95 -13.96
CA ASP A 12 5.86 -12.07 -15.10
C ASP A 12 4.72 -13.08 -14.85
N GLU A 13 4.93 -14.05 -13.97
CA GLU A 13 3.94 -15.07 -13.60
C GLU A 13 3.05 -14.63 -12.42
N VAL A 14 3.43 -13.58 -11.69
CA VAL A 14 2.71 -13.07 -10.50
C VAL A 14 1.20 -12.89 -10.74
N PRO A 15 0.73 -12.25 -11.84
CA PRO A 15 -0.70 -12.05 -12.04
C PRO A 15 -1.50 -13.35 -12.13
N GLU A 16 -0.91 -14.41 -12.70
CA GLU A 16 -1.58 -15.71 -12.85
C GLU A 16 -1.53 -16.51 -11.55
N GLN A 17 -0.36 -16.58 -10.93
CA GLN A 17 -0.18 -17.26 -9.64
C GLN A 17 -1.08 -16.64 -8.56
N ALA A 18 -1.19 -15.31 -8.54
CA ALA A 18 -2.01 -14.60 -7.59
C ALA A 18 -3.51 -14.89 -7.73
N LYS A 19 -4.04 -15.38 -8.86
CA LYS A 19 -5.48 -15.70 -8.97
C LYS A 19 -5.89 -16.91 -8.13
N ASN A 20 -4.96 -17.84 -7.95
CA ASN A 20 -5.24 -19.16 -7.38
C ASN A 20 -4.80 -19.30 -5.91
N LEU A 21 -4.46 -18.19 -5.24
CA LEU A 21 -4.08 -18.23 -3.84
C LEU A 21 -5.29 -18.63 -2.98
N THR A 22 -5.08 -19.64 -2.14
CA THR A 22 -6.03 -20.05 -1.10
C THR A 22 -5.92 -19.14 0.12
N PRO A 23 -6.90 -19.14 1.04
CA PRO A 23 -6.78 -18.42 2.31
C PRO A 23 -5.53 -18.79 3.12
N ILE A 24 -5.11 -20.06 3.07
CA ILE A 24 -3.89 -20.55 3.73
C ILE A 24 -2.64 -19.91 3.10
N ASP A 25 -2.61 -19.81 1.76
CA ASP A 25 -1.51 -19.15 1.07
C ASP A 25 -1.44 -17.65 1.42
N VAL A 26 -2.59 -16.97 1.48
CA VAL A 26 -2.66 -15.56 1.86
C VAL A 26 -2.12 -15.35 3.27
N GLU A 27 -2.53 -16.18 4.24
CA GLU A 27 -2.02 -16.08 5.61
C GLU A 27 -0.50 -16.31 5.66
N PHE A 28 0.00 -17.34 4.98
CA PHE A 28 1.44 -17.58 4.85
C PHE A 28 2.20 -16.37 4.28
N LEU A 29 1.67 -15.76 3.21
CA LEU A 29 2.30 -14.59 2.58
C LEU A 29 2.26 -13.35 3.47
N VAL A 30 1.15 -13.12 4.19
CA VAL A 30 1.03 -12.01 5.15
C VAL A 30 2.06 -12.16 6.27
N GLU A 31 2.23 -13.37 6.81
CA GLU A 31 3.25 -13.64 7.81
C GLU A 31 4.67 -13.45 7.24
N THR A 32 4.90 -13.82 5.98
CA THR A 32 6.19 -13.67 5.30
C THR A 32 6.59 -12.20 5.11
N LEU A 33 5.66 -11.24 5.20
CA LEU A 33 5.98 -9.82 5.12
C LEU A 33 6.93 -9.34 6.23
N LYS A 34 7.07 -10.08 7.34
CA LYS A 34 7.99 -9.75 8.45
C LYS A 34 9.38 -10.35 8.29
N GLU A 35 9.58 -11.26 7.35
CA GLU A 35 10.84 -11.96 7.16
C GLU A 35 11.97 -11.01 6.81
N LYS A 36 13.20 -11.37 7.17
CA LYS A 36 14.39 -10.57 6.84
C LYS A 36 14.84 -10.79 5.40
N ASP A 37 14.55 -11.94 4.81
CA ASP A 37 14.89 -12.25 3.42
C ASP A 37 14.11 -11.33 2.46
N ASP A 38 14.85 -10.45 1.79
CA ASP A 38 14.28 -9.46 0.87
C ASP A 38 13.54 -10.10 -0.31
N LYS A 39 14.03 -11.24 -0.80
CA LYS A 39 13.44 -11.93 -1.95
C LYS A 39 12.10 -12.55 -1.57
N LEU A 40 12.05 -13.29 -0.45
CA LEU A 40 10.81 -13.88 0.05
C LEU A 40 9.78 -12.79 0.36
N ARG A 41 10.19 -11.77 1.11
CA ARG A 41 9.32 -10.66 1.50
C ARG A 41 8.76 -9.89 0.30
N TYR A 42 9.61 -9.60 -0.70
CA TYR A 42 9.19 -8.89 -1.90
C TYR A 42 8.27 -9.74 -2.78
N ASN A 43 8.56 -11.03 -2.95
CA ASN A 43 7.68 -11.94 -3.70
C ASN A 43 6.32 -12.10 -3.01
N ALA A 44 6.30 -12.18 -1.68
CA ALA A 44 5.05 -12.22 -0.91
C ALA A 44 4.22 -10.95 -1.13
N PHE A 45 4.86 -9.79 -1.04
CA PHE A 45 4.22 -8.52 -1.34
C PHE A 45 3.62 -8.48 -2.75
N LEU A 46 4.35 -8.91 -3.79
CA LEU A 46 3.87 -8.90 -5.17
C LEU A 46 2.63 -9.78 -5.36
N LEU A 47 2.64 -10.99 -4.80
CA LEU A 47 1.50 -11.92 -4.86
C LEU A 47 0.28 -11.35 -4.13
N LEU A 48 0.45 -10.82 -2.92
CA LEU A 48 -0.63 -10.21 -2.15
C LEU A 48 -1.20 -8.98 -2.86
N GLN A 49 -0.35 -8.12 -3.41
CA GLN A 49 -0.79 -6.92 -4.13
C GLN A 49 -1.61 -7.29 -5.38
N ALA A 50 -1.17 -8.30 -6.14
CA ALA A 50 -1.91 -8.80 -7.30
C ALA A 50 -3.22 -9.48 -6.89
N HIS A 51 -3.22 -10.31 -5.84
CA HIS A 51 -4.42 -11.02 -5.37
C HIS A 51 -5.48 -10.05 -4.85
N SER A 52 -5.06 -8.99 -4.16
CA SER A 52 -5.95 -7.93 -3.64
C SER A 52 -6.80 -7.27 -4.73
N LYS A 53 -6.40 -7.37 -6.01
CA LYS A 53 -7.19 -6.81 -7.13
C LYS A 53 -8.41 -7.65 -7.48
N ASN A 54 -8.39 -8.95 -7.17
CA ASN A 54 -9.39 -9.92 -7.60
C ASN A 54 -10.12 -10.64 -6.44
N SER A 55 -9.63 -10.50 -5.21
CA SER A 55 -10.13 -11.21 -4.04
C SER A 55 -10.05 -10.35 -2.78
N SER A 56 -11.05 -10.48 -1.90
CA SER A 56 -11.07 -9.85 -0.57
C SER A 56 -10.28 -10.63 0.49
N ALA A 57 -9.64 -11.75 0.15
CA ALA A 57 -8.92 -12.58 1.13
C ALA A 57 -7.85 -11.79 1.89
N VAL A 58 -7.11 -10.88 1.23
CA VAL A 58 -6.10 -10.04 1.90
C VAL A 58 -6.73 -9.04 2.87
N TYR A 59 -7.93 -8.53 2.57
CA TYR A 59 -8.67 -7.61 3.45
C TYR A 59 -9.00 -8.25 4.81
N THR A 60 -9.14 -9.57 4.90
CA THR A 60 -9.36 -10.27 6.19
C THR A 60 -8.21 -10.08 7.18
N HIS A 61 -7.02 -9.72 6.71
CA HIS A 61 -5.84 -9.42 7.52
C HIS A 61 -5.64 -7.91 7.79
N TRP A 62 -6.70 -7.09 7.65
CA TRP A 62 -6.64 -5.63 7.79
C TRP A 62 -5.84 -5.16 9.00
N ASN A 63 -6.12 -5.69 10.19
CA ASN A 63 -5.48 -5.24 11.43
C ASN A 63 -3.96 -5.48 11.39
N LYS A 64 -3.51 -6.67 10.94
CA LYS A 64 -2.09 -6.99 10.77
C LYS A 64 -1.41 -6.03 9.78
N LEU A 65 -2.11 -5.60 8.74
CA LEU A 65 -1.59 -4.63 7.76
C LEU A 65 -1.56 -3.21 8.33
N ALA A 66 -2.57 -2.81 9.10
CA ALA A 66 -2.68 -1.50 9.72
C ALA A 66 -1.64 -1.28 10.85
N GLU A 67 -1.29 -2.34 11.58
CA GLU A 67 -0.18 -2.33 12.56
C GLU A 67 1.14 -1.93 11.93
N LYS A 68 1.39 -2.28 10.65
CA LYS A 68 2.64 -1.93 9.97
C LYS A 68 2.87 -0.43 9.85
N LEU A 69 1.81 0.38 9.88
CA LEU A 69 1.91 1.84 9.82
C LEU A 69 2.61 2.43 11.06
N ASP A 70 2.66 1.72 12.19
CA ASP A 70 3.41 2.13 13.40
C ASP A 70 4.86 1.63 13.42
N SER A 71 5.30 0.89 12.40
CA SER A 71 6.62 0.27 12.46
C SER A 71 7.73 1.33 12.39
N ASP A 72 8.75 1.18 13.24
CA ASP A 72 10.00 1.93 13.11
C ASP A 72 10.72 1.66 11.78
N ASN A 73 10.42 0.52 11.14
CA ASN A 73 10.95 0.17 9.83
C ASN A 73 10.09 0.77 8.71
N SER A 74 10.63 1.76 8.01
CA SER A 74 9.96 2.41 6.88
C SER A 74 9.54 1.45 5.77
N TYR A 75 10.25 0.34 5.58
CA TYR A 75 9.87 -0.68 4.60
C TYR A 75 8.58 -1.38 5.01
N GLN A 76 8.39 -1.65 6.31
CA GLN A 76 7.13 -2.20 6.82
C GLN A 76 5.99 -1.19 6.65
N ARG A 77 6.23 0.09 6.93
CA ARG A 77 5.24 1.16 6.66
C ARG A 77 4.84 1.20 5.19
N SER A 78 5.82 1.13 4.27
CA SER A 78 5.61 1.03 2.82
C SER A 78 4.74 -0.17 2.42
N LEU A 79 5.01 -1.36 2.98
CA LEU A 79 4.18 -2.54 2.73
C LEU A 79 2.74 -2.34 3.22
N GLY A 80 2.58 -1.76 4.42
CA GLY A 80 1.30 -1.41 5.01
C GLY A 80 0.48 -0.51 4.09
N VAL A 81 1.01 0.67 3.73
CA VAL A 81 0.27 1.64 2.89
C VAL A 81 -0.10 1.06 1.53
N MET A 82 0.80 0.31 0.90
CA MET A 82 0.54 -0.25 -0.44
C MET A 82 -0.53 -1.35 -0.42
N LEU A 83 -0.50 -2.24 0.58
CA LEU A 83 -1.48 -3.33 0.68
C LEU A 83 -2.84 -2.84 1.19
N LEU A 84 -2.86 -1.93 2.16
CA LEU A 84 -4.09 -1.32 2.65
C LEU A 84 -4.82 -0.60 1.50
N ALA A 85 -4.10 0.20 0.71
CA ALA A 85 -4.68 0.95 -0.40
C ALA A 85 -5.34 0.05 -1.46
N GLU A 86 -4.71 -1.07 -1.82
CA GLU A 86 -5.31 -2.03 -2.77
C GLU A 86 -6.58 -2.68 -2.22
N ASN A 87 -6.65 -2.86 -0.89
CA ASN A 87 -7.76 -3.52 -0.22
C ASN A 87 -8.90 -2.60 0.20
N VAL A 88 -8.77 -1.27 0.07
CA VAL A 88 -9.90 -0.34 0.33
C VAL A 88 -11.11 -0.67 -0.56
N ARG A 89 -10.90 -1.23 -1.76
CA ARG A 89 -11.99 -1.69 -2.64
C ARG A 89 -12.92 -2.73 -2.01
N TRP A 90 -12.45 -3.45 -0.99
CA TRP A 90 -13.20 -4.48 -0.26
C TRP A 90 -13.70 -3.98 1.10
N ASP A 91 -13.46 -2.71 1.44
CA ASP A 91 -13.72 -2.15 2.77
C ASP A 91 -15.19 -1.81 3.02
N THR A 92 -16.01 -2.86 3.11
CA THR A 92 -17.45 -2.75 3.41
C THR A 92 -17.73 -2.32 4.85
N GLU A 93 -16.78 -2.54 5.76
CA GLU A 93 -16.88 -2.18 7.19
C GLU A 93 -16.32 -0.78 7.51
N SER A 94 -15.86 -0.03 6.51
CA SER A 94 -15.25 1.30 6.68
C SER A 94 -14.03 1.33 7.62
N LYS A 95 -13.24 0.25 7.66
CA LYS A 95 -12.01 0.14 8.47
C LYS A 95 -10.96 1.17 8.06
N PHE A 96 -10.93 1.62 6.81
CA PHE A 96 -10.03 2.68 6.36
C PHE A 96 -10.29 4.01 7.05
N ALA A 97 -11.56 4.33 7.32
CA ALA A 97 -11.90 5.55 8.06
C ALA A 97 -11.26 5.59 9.46
N GLY A 98 -11.12 4.42 10.11
CA GLY A 98 -10.50 4.32 11.44
C GLY A 98 -8.97 4.50 11.45
N ILE A 99 -8.30 4.41 10.30
CA ILE A 99 -6.84 4.54 10.19
C ILE A 99 -6.39 5.68 9.26
N ILE A 100 -7.32 6.45 8.69
CA ILE A 100 -7.03 7.39 7.61
C ILE A 100 -6.00 8.45 8.01
N ASP A 101 -6.08 8.99 9.22
CA ASP A 101 -5.14 10.01 9.70
C ASP A 101 -3.72 9.46 9.79
N LYS A 102 -3.59 8.24 10.33
CA LYS A 102 -2.31 7.53 10.43
C LYS A 102 -1.76 7.17 9.04
N PHE A 103 -2.62 6.72 8.13
CA PHE A 103 -2.24 6.43 6.76
C PHE A 103 -1.73 7.69 6.05
N LEU A 104 -2.45 8.81 6.18
CA LEU A 104 -2.10 10.08 5.53
C LEU A 104 -0.87 10.74 6.17
N ALA A 105 -0.56 10.48 7.44
CA ALA A 105 0.70 10.89 8.04
C ALA A 105 1.91 10.33 7.28
N CYS A 106 1.79 9.14 6.68
CA CYS A 106 2.84 8.57 5.84
C CYS A 106 3.09 9.36 4.54
N CYS A 107 2.21 10.27 4.10
CA CYS A 107 2.52 11.19 2.98
C CYS A 107 3.70 12.13 3.30
N LEU A 108 3.98 12.35 4.58
CA LEU A 108 5.17 13.01 5.09
C LEU A 108 6.02 12.03 5.88
N ASP A 109 6.26 10.82 5.39
CA ASP A 109 7.19 9.89 6.04
C ASP A 109 8.62 10.46 6.09
N GLU A 110 9.39 10.17 7.14
CA GLU A 110 10.83 10.53 7.18
C GLU A 110 11.63 9.94 6.00
N LYS A 111 11.26 8.75 5.51
CA LYS A 111 11.86 8.14 4.34
C LYS A 111 11.10 8.56 3.09
N PHE A 112 11.82 9.22 2.18
CA PHE A 112 11.31 9.68 0.90
C PHE A 112 10.52 8.61 0.13
N ILE A 113 11.00 7.36 0.08
CA ILE A 113 10.34 6.31 -0.70
C ILE A 113 8.96 5.96 -0.14
N THR A 114 8.81 5.93 1.18
CA THR A 114 7.54 5.65 1.86
C THR A 114 6.56 6.80 1.66
N ALA A 115 7.02 8.04 1.77
CA ALA A 115 6.23 9.23 1.45
C ALA A 115 5.70 9.19 0.02
N ARG A 116 6.60 8.93 -0.92
CA ARG A 116 6.28 8.84 -2.34
C ARG A 116 5.24 7.76 -2.64
N GLN A 117 5.46 6.55 -2.11
CA GLN A 117 4.53 5.43 -2.31
C GLN A 117 3.17 5.72 -1.70
N THR A 118 3.10 6.33 -0.51
CA THR A 118 1.84 6.70 0.13
C THR A 118 1.03 7.65 -0.73
N ILE A 119 1.67 8.71 -1.27
CA ILE A 119 1.00 9.65 -2.18
C ILE A 119 0.49 8.93 -3.43
N GLN A 120 1.31 8.10 -4.06
CA GLN A 120 0.93 7.39 -5.28
C GLN A 120 -0.28 6.47 -5.08
N VAL A 121 -0.38 5.79 -3.94
CA VAL A 121 -1.49 4.87 -3.69
C VAL A 121 -2.81 5.57 -3.34
N LEU A 122 -2.82 6.87 -3.05
CA LEU A 122 -4.08 7.63 -2.95
C LEU A 122 -4.88 7.58 -4.26
N ALA A 123 -4.21 7.53 -5.41
CA ALA A 123 -4.87 7.34 -6.70
C ALA A 123 -5.52 5.96 -6.83
N VAL A 124 -4.98 4.93 -6.17
CA VAL A 124 -5.58 3.58 -6.14
C VAL A 124 -6.87 3.62 -5.32
N ILE A 125 -6.83 4.25 -4.15
CA ILE A 125 -8.00 4.39 -3.28
C ILE A 125 -9.10 5.21 -3.96
N SER A 126 -8.74 6.35 -4.58
CA SER A 126 -9.70 7.25 -5.25
C SER A 126 -10.41 6.58 -6.43
N LYS A 127 -9.80 5.56 -7.05
CA LYS A 127 -10.42 4.76 -8.12
C LYS A 127 -11.36 3.69 -7.56
N ALA A 128 -11.15 3.25 -6.32
CA ALA A 128 -11.98 2.25 -5.67
C ALA A 128 -13.20 2.88 -4.97
N THR A 129 -13.05 4.09 -4.43
CA THR A 129 -14.12 4.83 -3.75
C THR A 129 -13.82 6.33 -3.77
N ASP A 130 -14.86 7.15 -3.89
CA ASP A 130 -14.78 8.61 -3.83
C ASP A 130 -14.93 9.18 -2.41
N LYS A 131 -15.30 8.34 -1.45
CA LYS A 131 -15.62 8.70 -0.05
C LYS A 131 -14.56 9.57 0.62
N TYR A 132 -13.28 9.38 0.28
CA TYR A 132 -12.14 10.04 0.91
C TYR A 132 -11.51 11.15 0.05
N ASN A 133 -12.06 11.41 -1.14
CA ASN A 133 -11.44 12.32 -2.10
C ASN A 133 -11.29 13.75 -1.58
N ALA A 134 -12.30 14.27 -0.86
CA ALA A 134 -12.22 15.60 -0.26
C ALA A 134 -11.11 15.68 0.80
N THR A 135 -10.97 14.63 1.63
CA THR A 135 -9.89 14.53 2.62
C THR A 135 -8.52 14.50 1.95
N PHE A 136 -8.37 13.70 0.88
CA PHE A 136 -7.12 13.63 0.12
C PHE A 136 -6.77 14.97 -0.54
N ALA A 137 -7.74 15.66 -1.13
CA ALA A 137 -7.53 16.96 -1.76
C ALA A 137 -7.01 17.99 -0.76
N LYS A 138 -7.62 18.05 0.43
CA LYS A 138 -7.19 18.92 1.52
C LYS A 138 -5.76 18.61 1.96
N VAL A 139 -5.48 17.35 2.32
CA VAL A 139 -4.16 16.95 2.83
C VAL A 139 -3.07 17.22 1.80
N LEU A 140 -3.29 16.86 0.53
CA LEU A 140 -2.32 17.07 -0.54
C LEU A 140 -2.00 18.56 -0.79
N ALA A 141 -2.97 19.45 -0.61
CA ALA A 141 -2.78 20.89 -0.75
C ALA A 141 -1.94 21.49 0.40
N GLU A 142 -1.95 20.85 1.56
CA GLU A 142 -1.29 21.33 2.79
C GLU A 142 0.08 20.68 3.05
N LEU A 143 0.53 19.73 2.23
CA LEU A 143 1.82 19.05 2.43
C LEU A 143 3.02 20.01 2.35
N ASP A 144 3.74 20.17 3.45
CA ASP A 144 5.06 20.80 3.45
C ASP A 144 6.16 19.77 3.14
N LEU A 145 6.81 19.96 1.99
CA LEU A 145 7.85 19.08 1.47
C LEU A 145 9.27 19.58 1.78
N SER A 146 9.41 20.68 2.53
CA SER A 146 10.68 21.36 2.82
C SER A 146 11.77 20.45 3.39
N LYS A 147 11.38 19.39 4.11
CA LYS A 147 12.30 18.40 4.69
C LYS A 147 12.99 17.47 3.69
N TYR A 148 12.49 17.38 2.45
CA TYR A 148 13.09 16.52 1.41
C TYR A 148 14.06 17.31 0.53
N LYS A 149 15.00 16.61 -0.13
CA LYS A 149 15.91 17.23 -1.10
C LYS A 149 15.14 17.76 -2.32
N GLU A 150 15.65 18.77 -3.01
CA GLU A 150 14.95 19.41 -4.15
C GLU A 150 14.52 18.42 -5.25
N ASN A 151 15.38 17.45 -5.57
CA ASN A 151 15.06 16.39 -6.55
C ASN A 151 13.92 15.48 -6.06
N GLN A 152 13.87 15.19 -4.76
CA GLN A 152 12.80 14.42 -4.12
C GLN A 152 11.49 15.21 -4.08
N GLN A 153 11.55 16.50 -3.70
CA GLN A 153 10.38 17.39 -3.73
C GLN A 153 9.78 17.46 -5.14
N SER A 154 10.62 17.53 -6.17
CA SER A 154 10.17 17.56 -7.57
C SER A 154 9.40 16.29 -7.96
N LEU A 155 9.84 15.12 -7.47
CA LEU A 155 9.14 13.85 -7.69
C LEU A 155 7.81 13.82 -6.92
N LEU A 156 7.79 14.21 -5.65
CA LEU A 156 6.57 14.26 -4.83
C LEU A 156 5.54 15.21 -5.43
N LYS A 157 5.94 16.42 -5.86
CA LYS A 157 5.05 17.39 -6.53
C LYS A 157 4.42 16.80 -7.80
N ARG A 158 5.17 16.01 -8.58
CA ARG A 158 4.63 15.31 -9.75
C ARG A 158 3.61 14.24 -9.35
N ASP A 159 3.90 13.46 -8.32
CA ASP A 159 2.99 12.42 -7.83
C ASP A 159 1.70 13.05 -7.23
N ILE A 160 1.83 14.14 -6.45
CA ILE A 160 0.70 14.93 -5.93
C ILE A 160 -0.20 15.43 -7.07
N ALA A 161 0.40 16.08 -8.08
CA ALA A 161 -0.35 16.59 -9.23
C ALA A 161 -1.03 15.47 -10.02
N ALA A 162 -0.45 14.26 -10.06
CA ALA A 162 -1.07 13.11 -10.71
C ALA A 162 -2.31 12.62 -9.94
N VAL A 163 -2.26 12.60 -8.60
CA VAL A 163 -3.43 12.25 -7.76
C VAL A 163 -4.51 13.32 -7.86
N GLN A 164 -4.15 14.61 -7.76
CA GLN A 164 -5.11 15.72 -7.82
C GLN A 164 -5.94 15.73 -9.11
N LYS A 165 -5.39 15.27 -10.24
CA LYS A 165 -6.13 15.13 -11.51
C LYS A 165 -7.28 14.12 -11.46
N LEU A 166 -7.27 13.20 -10.49
CA LEU A 166 -8.32 12.19 -10.28
C LEU A 166 -9.37 12.63 -9.25
N LEU A 167 -9.05 13.65 -8.44
CA LEU A 167 -9.96 14.15 -7.42
C LEU A 167 -10.96 15.14 -8.05
N PRO A 168 -12.21 15.20 -7.54
CA PRO A 168 -13.17 16.20 -7.96
C PRO A 168 -12.62 17.62 -7.70
N LYS A 169 -12.98 18.56 -8.58
CA LYS A 169 -12.60 19.98 -8.48
C LYS A 169 -13.44 20.72 -7.44
#